data_AF-A0A183ET32-F1
#
_entry.id   AF-A0A183ET32-F1
#
_cell.length_a   1.000
_cell.length_b   1.000
_cell.length_c   1.000
_cell.angle_alpha   90.00
_cell.angle_beta   90.00
_cell.angle_gamma   90.00
#
_symmetry.space_group_name_H-M   'P 1'
#
loop_
_entity.id
_entity.type
_entity.pdbx_description
1 polymer ?
#
loop_
_entity_poly.entity_id
_entity_poly.type
_entity_poly.pdbx_seq_one_letter_code
_entity_poly.pdbx_strand_id
1 'polypeptide(L)'
;MRNGSSFQDVLRSFDLSALNDGALALGYISGKVRLSKAVADPDIKHLKNSAELISDIPKPVIFLNYSPVTEEHLAACFEGGRSQDYTACVYDINRPKPRVFCWNSAESVADSTWFKYDFAFQQYVVH
;
A
#
# COMPACT_ATOMS: atom_id res chain seq x y z
N MET A 1 -33.39 17.78 6.72
CA MET A 1 -32.21 17.47 7.56
C MET A 1 -32.12 15.95 7.67
N ARG A 2 -31.17 15.30 6.99
CA ARG A 2 -30.88 13.87 7.16
C ARG A 2 -29.61 13.77 7.98
N ASN A 3 -29.70 13.12 9.13
CA ASN A 3 -28.59 12.83 10.03
C ASN A 3 -27.46 12.13 9.24
N GLY A 4 -26.29 12.75 9.18
CA GLY A 4 -25.10 12.20 8.55
C GLY A 4 -24.58 11.05 9.39
N SER A 5 -24.83 9.82 8.96
CA SER A 5 -24.03 8.69 9.39
C SER A 5 -22.64 8.89 8.81
N SER A 6 -21.67 9.27 9.64
CA SER A 6 -20.26 9.20 9.29
C SER A 6 -19.95 7.72 9.04
N PHE A 7 -19.92 7.29 7.77
CA PHE A 7 -19.35 6.00 7.44
C PHE A 7 -17.90 6.05 7.91
N GLN A 8 -17.60 5.37 9.02
CA GLN A 8 -16.24 5.25 9.50
C GLN A 8 -15.43 4.55 8.42
N ASP A 9 -14.30 5.15 8.03
CA ASP A 9 -13.39 4.56 7.05
C ASP A 9 -12.81 3.27 7.65
N VAL A 10 -13.23 2.12 7.11
CA VAL A 10 -12.96 0.80 7.68
C VAL A 10 -11.57 0.33 7.27
N LEU A 11 -10.77 -0.10 8.24
CA LEU A 11 -9.47 -0.73 8.00
C LEU A 11 -9.67 -2.09 7.29
N ARG A 12 -8.92 -2.35 6.22
CA ARG A 12 -9.03 -3.54 5.37
C ARG A 12 -7.75 -4.37 5.33
N SER A 13 -6.60 -3.72 5.41
CA SER A 13 -5.29 -4.38 5.35
C SER A 13 -4.29 -3.65 6.24
N PHE A 14 -3.25 -4.35 6.65
CA PHE A 14 -2.10 -3.77 7.33
C PHE A 14 -0.83 -4.54 6.95
N ASP A 15 0.32 -3.91 7.11
CA ASP A 15 1.61 -4.60 7.03
C ASP A 15 2.65 -3.94 7.94
N LEU A 16 3.64 -4.73 8.37
CA LEU A 16 4.77 -4.28 9.19
C LEU A 16 6.05 -4.40 8.36
N SER A 17 6.93 -3.41 8.46
CA SER A 17 8.22 -3.48 7.78
C SER A 17 9.10 -4.56 8.42
N ALA A 18 9.69 -5.42 7.59
CA ALA A 18 10.69 -6.38 8.03
C ALA A 18 12.05 -5.75 8.38
N LEU A 19 12.27 -4.49 7.99
CA LEU A 19 13.52 -3.76 8.19
C LEU A 19 13.43 -2.75 9.33
N ASN A 20 12.22 -2.35 9.71
CA ASN A 20 11.97 -1.33 10.73
C ASN A 20 10.80 -1.76 11.62
N ASP A 21 11.12 -2.26 12.82
CA ASP A 21 10.16 -2.75 13.82
C ASP A 21 9.09 -1.73 14.22
N GLY A 22 9.33 -0.44 13.93
CA GLY A 22 8.36 0.62 14.17
C GLY A 22 7.41 0.88 13.00
N ALA A 23 7.74 0.51 11.76
CA ALA A 23 6.98 0.95 10.59
C ALA A 23 5.74 0.09 10.36
N LEU A 24 4.56 0.72 10.44
CA LEU A 24 3.24 0.14 10.22
C LEU A 24 2.56 0.84 9.04
N ALA A 25 2.05 0.07 8.10
CA ALA A 25 1.16 0.56 7.04
C ALA A 25 -0.25 0.04 7.27
N LEU A 26 -1.24 0.89 6.99
CA LEU A 26 -2.67 0.62 7.17
C LEU A 26 -3.43 1.02 5.92
N GLY A 27 -4.23 0.11 5.39
CA GLY A 27 -5.02 0.28 4.17
C GLY A 27 -6.51 0.27 4.49
N TYR A 28 -7.24 1.24 3.95
CA TYR A 28 -8.65 1.44 4.28
C TYR A 28 -9.59 1.22 3.08
N ILE A 29 -10.88 1.08 3.37
CA ILE A 29 -11.92 0.91 2.34
C ILE A 29 -12.06 2.13 1.41
N SER A 30 -11.68 3.32 1.88
CA SER A 30 -11.65 4.54 1.07
C SER A 30 -10.53 4.56 0.00
N GLY A 31 -9.55 3.66 0.08
CA GLY A 31 -8.31 3.72 -0.71
C GLY A 31 -7.19 4.51 -0.06
N LYS A 32 -7.44 5.04 1.14
CA LYS A 32 -6.42 5.64 1.98
C LYS A 32 -5.38 4.61 2.40
N VAL A 33 -4.11 5.01 2.32
CA VAL A 33 -2.99 4.31 2.93
C VAL A 33 -2.34 5.23 3.97
N ARG A 34 -2.23 4.75 5.20
CA ARG A 34 -1.65 5.48 6.33
C ARG A 34 -0.41 4.76 6.85
N LEU A 35 0.66 5.51 7.06
CA LEU A 35 1.89 5.04 7.69
C LEU A 35 1.91 5.54 9.13
N SER A 36 2.30 4.69 10.07
CA SER A 36 2.42 5.04 11.49
C SER A 36 3.62 4.33 12.11
N LYS A 37 4.04 4.83 13.29
CA LYS A 37 5.02 4.17 14.14
C LYS A 37 4.30 3.29 15.17
N ALA A 38 4.27 1.98 14.96
CA ALA A 38 3.58 1.01 15.83
C ALA A 38 3.97 1.12 17.31
N VAL A 39 5.27 1.32 17.59
CA VAL A 39 5.79 1.46 18.96
C VAL A 39 5.36 2.79 19.60
N ALA A 40 5.17 3.85 18.81
CA ALA A 40 4.75 5.16 19.31
C ALA A 40 3.23 5.28 19.45
N ASP A 41 2.46 4.53 18.65
CA ASP A 41 1.01 4.51 18.63
C ASP A 41 0.48 3.09 18.92
N PRO A 42 0.52 2.61 20.18
CA PRO A 42 0.07 1.25 20.53
C PRO A 42 -1.44 1.04 20.35
N ASP A 43 -2.22 2.12 20.27
CA ASP A 43 -3.65 2.08 19.95
C ASP A 43 -3.90 2.57 18.52
N ILE A 44 -4.25 1.62 17.64
CA ILE A 44 -4.54 1.88 16.22
C ILE A 44 -5.74 2.81 15.99
N LYS A 45 -6.60 3.01 17.01
CA LYS A 45 -7.73 3.96 16.93
C LYS A 45 -7.27 5.41 17.04
N HIS A 46 -6.08 5.63 17.61
CA HIS A 46 -5.56 6.94 17.99
C HIS A 46 -4.11 7.14 17.55
N LEU A 47 -3.88 7.02 16.23
CA LEU A 47 -2.55 7.16 15.61
C LEU A 47 -2.12 8.64 15.59
N LYS A 48 -1.34 9.07 16.58
CA LYS A 48 -0.85 10.45 16.70
C LYS A 48 0.39 10.69 15.85
N ASN A 49 1.17 9.65 15.58
CA ASN A 49 2.41 9.68 14.83
C ASN A 49 2.22 9.00 13.47
N SER A 50 1.26 9.51 12.70
CA SER A 50 0.93 8.97 11.39
C SER A 50 1.02 9.98 10.26
N ALA A 51 1.40 9.48 9.08
CA ALA A 51 1.39 10.19 7.81
C ALA A 51 0.46 9.46 6.84
N GLU A 52 -0.18 10.19 5.95
CA GLU A 52 -1.03 9.62 4.91
C GLU A 52 -0.30 9.67 3.57
N LEU A 53 -0.24 8.54 2.88
CA LEU A 53 0.26 8.51 1.52
C LEU A 53 -0.79 9.11 0.59
N ILE A 54 -0.36 10.04 -0.26
CA ILE A 54 -1.21 10.64 -1.27
C ILE A 54 -1.54 9.57 -2.33
N SER A 55 -2.73 8.98 -2.21
CA SER A 55 -3.31 8.06 -3.19
C SER A 55 -4.51 8.74 -3.84
N ASP A 56 -4.57 8.77 -5.18
CA ASP A 56 -5.75 9.22 -5.93
C ASP A 56 -6.66 8.06 -6.33
N ILE A 57 -6.46 6.88 -5.74
CA ILE A 57 -7.21 5.66 -6.06
C ILE A 57 -8.33 5.51 -5.02
N PRO A 58 -9.58 5.93 -5.31
CA PRO A 58 -10.69 5.85 -4.38
C PRO A 58 -11.31 4.45 -4.36
N LYS A 59 -10.48 3.42 -4.15
CA LYS A 59 -10.88 2.00 -4.14
C LYS A 59 -10.35 1.31 -2.89
N PRO A 60 -11.02 0.30 -2.32
CA PRO A 60 -10.55 -0.37 -1.11
C PRO A 60 -9.13 -0.93 -1.23
N VAL A 61 -8.28 -0.69 -0.24
CA VAL A 61 -6.93 -1.28 -0.15
C VAL A 61 -7.05 -2.71 0.36
N ILE A 62 -6.86 -3.69 -0.50
CA ILE A 62 -7.03 -5.12 -0.18
C ILE A 62 -5.75 -5.76 0.34
N PHE A 63 -4.59 -5.23 -0.05
CA PHE A 63 -3.30 -5.79 0.34
C PHE A 63 -2.23 -4.71 0.42
N LEU A 64 -1.33 -4.84 1.38
CA LEU A 64 -0.18 -3.96 1.59
C LEU A 64 1.05 -4.84 1.81
N ASN A 65 2.20 -4.44 1.26
CA ASN A 65 3.43 -5.17 1.45
C ASN A 65 4.67 -4.28 1.38
N TYR A 66 5.33 -4.05 2.51
CA TYR A 66 6.62 -3.37 2.57
C TYR A 66 7.67 -4.16 1.82
N SER A 67 8.60 -3.45 1.19
CA SER A 67 9.75 -4.10 0.59
C SER A 67 10.64 -4.70 1.68
N PRO A 68 11.06 -5.97 1.54
CA PRO A 68 12.01 -6.60 2.44
C PRO A 68 13.46 -6.19 2.13
N VAL A 69 13.69 -5.35 1.11
CA VAL A 69 15.02 -4.96 0.64
C VAL A 69 15.31 -3.49 0.92
N THR A 70 14.27 -2.64 0.97
CA THR A 70 14.40 -1.22 1.23
C THR A 70 13.26 -0.72 2.12
N GLU A 71 13.57 0.19 3.03
CA GLU A 71 12.56 0.85 3.87
C GLU A 71 11.72 1.87 3.09
N GLU A 72 12.08 2.18 1.85
CA GLU A 72 11.48 3.27 1.08
C GLU A 72 10.23 2.84 0.31
N HIS A 73 10.02 1.54 0.11
CA HIS A 73 8.97 1.06 -0.78
C HIS A 73 7.86 0.29 -0.07
N LEU A 74 6.63 0.61 -0.47
CA LEU A 74 5.41 -0.07 -0.04
C LEU A 74 4.56 -0.40 -1.28
N ALA A 75 4.25 -1.68 -1.47
CA ALA A 75 3.26 -2.10 -2.46
C ALA A 75 1.86 -2.00 -1.85
N ALA A 76 0.88 -1.54 -2.64
CA ALA A 76 -0.52 -1.57 -2.28
C ALA A 76 -1.35 -2.10 -3.44
N CYS A 77 -2.26 -3.02 -3.15
CA CYS A 77 -3.23 -3.54 -4.10
C CYS A 77 -4.62 -3.05 -3.73
N PHE A 78 -5.39 -2.71 -4.75
CA PHE A 78 -6.70 -2.08 -4.65
C PHE A 78 -7.75 -2.97 -5.30
N GLU A 79 -8.90 -3.10 -4.64
CA GLU A 79 -10.05 -3.82 -5.16
C GLU A 79 -10.54 -3.22 -6.49
N GLY A 80 -11.16 -4.03 -7.33
CA GLY A 80 -11.93 -3.56 -8.47
C GLY A 80 -13.11 -2.70 -8.02
N GLY A 81 -13.54 -1.77 -8.87
CA GLY A 81 -14.66 -0.87 -8.56
C GLY A 81 -15.66 -0.81 -9.69
N ARG A 82 -16.27 0.37 -9.90
CA ARG A 82 -17.09 0.62 -11.09
C ARG A 82 -16.26 0.67 -12.39
N SER A 83 -14.98 1.04 -12.28
CA SER A 83 -13.98 0.69 -13.31
C SER A 83 -13.60 -0.77 -13.10
N GLN A 84 -13.65 -1.58 -14.15
CA GLN A 84 -13.49 -3.04 -14.06
C GLN A 84 -12.13 -3.47 -13.47
N ASP A 85 -11.11 -2.62 -13.58
CA ASP A 85 -9.76 -3.06 -13.23
C ASP A 85 -9.43 -2.89 -11.75
N TYR A 86 -8.80 -3.92 -11.20
CA TYR A 86 -7.99 -3.90 -9.99
C TYR A 86 -6.72 -3.11 -10.26
N THR A 87 -6.13 -2.53 -9.23
CA THR A 87 -4.92 -1.72 -9.38
C THR A 87 -3.88 -2.17 -8.36
N ALA A 88 -2.63 -2.31 -8.79
CA ALA A 88 -1.49 -2.50 -7.89
C ALA A 88 -0.52 -1.34 -8.10
N CYS A 89 -0.02 -0.74 -7.02
CA CYS A 89 0.92 0.36 -7.07
C CYS A 89 2.08 0.15 -6.10
N VAL A 90 3.25 0.67 -6.48
CA VAL A 90 4.42 0.79 -5.60
C VAL A 90 4.58 2.25 -5.23
N TYR A 91 4.67 2.51 -3.93
CA TYR A 91 4.86 3.82 -3.33
C TYR A 91 6.30 3.96 -2.82
N ASP A 92 6.97 5.05 -3.15
CA ASP A 92 8.10 5.61 -2.43
C ASP A 92 7.54 6.43 -1.26
N ILE A 93 7.68 5.90 -0.05
CA ILE A 93 7.08 6.47 1.16
C ILE A 93 7.76 7.75 1.62
N ASN A 94 8.95 8.05 1.12
CA ASN A 94 9.72 9.24 1.48
C ASN A 94 9.42 10.43 0.55
N ARG A 95 8.66 10.23 -0.54
CA ARG A 95 8.35 11.28 -1.52
C ARG A 95 6.94 11.84 -1.40
N PRO A 96 6.75 13.15 -1.60
CA PRO A 96 5.43 13.80 -1.57
C PRO A 96 4.51 13.43 -2.74
N LYS A 97 5.06 12.94 -3.87
CA LYS A 97 4.29 12.28 -4.94
C LYS A 97 4.78 10.82 -5.03
N PRO A 98 4.12 9.90 -4.34
CA PRO A 98 4.78 8.66 -3.93
C PRO A 98 4.71 7.53 -4.97
N ARG A 99 3.85 7.58 -6.00
CA ARG A 99 3.71 6.42 -6.91
C ARG A 99 4.84 6.31 -7.91
N VAL A 100 5.69 5.30 -7.70
CA VAL A 100 6.80 4.93 -8.58
C VAL A 100 6.30 4.10 -9.76
N PHE A 101 5.31 3.23 -9.51
CA PHE A 101 4.75 2.33 -10.50
C PHE A 101 3.28 2.04 -10.18
N CYS A 102 2.44 1.88 -11.21
CA CYS A 102 1.10 1.35 -11.07
C CYS A 102 0.74 0.49 -12.28
N TRP A 103 -0.01 -0.57 -12.03
CA TRP A 103 -0.53 -1.48 -13.04
C TRP A 103 -1.99 -1.80 -12.76
N ASN A 104 -2.77 -1.94 -13.84
CA ASN A 104 -4.18 -2.30 -13.79
C ASN A 104 -4.38 -3.72 -14.31
N SER A 105 -5.21 -4.50 -13.62
CA SER A 105 -5.56 -5.87 -13.97
C SER A 105 -7.07 -6.01 -14.08
N ALA A 106 -7.56 -6.66 -15.13
CA ALA A 106 -8.97 -7.02 -15.25
C ALA A 106 -9.40 -8.07 -14.20
N GLU A 107 -8.44 -8.76 -13.60
CA GLU A 107 -8.64 -9.80 -12.60
C GLU A 107 -8.18 -9.37 -11.22
N SER A 108 -8.78 -10.00 -10.20
CA SER A 108 -8.49 -9.70 -8.79
C SER A 108 -7.04 -10.01 -8.44
N VAL A 109 -6.39 -9.05 -7.77
CA VAL A 109 -5.07 -9.27 -7.18
C VAL A 109 -5.28 -9.92 -5.82
N ALA A 110 -4.98 -11.20 -5.71
CA ALA A 110 -5.12 -11.94 -4.46
C ALA A 110 -3.98 -11.64 -3.47
N ASP A 111 -2.77 -11.43 -3.97
CA ASP A 111 -1.56 -11.25 -3.17
C ASP A 111 -0.45 -10.58 -4.02
N SER A 112 0.58 -10.04 -3.37
CA SER A 112 1.80 -9.57 -4.02
C SER A 112 3.05 -9.91 -3.22
N THR A 113 4.19 -10.02 -3.91
CA THR A 113 5.46 -10.33 -3.26
C THR A 113 6.62 -9.58 -3.91
N TRP A 114 7.65 -9.33 -3.12
CA TRP A 114 8.89 -8.71 -3.56
C TRP A 114 9.95 -9.77 -3.85
N PHE A 115 10.62 -9.64 -4.99
CA PHE A 115 11.82 -10.40 -5.28
C PHE A 115 13.05 -9.66 -4.74
N LYS A 116 13.96 -10.41 -4.10
CA LYS A 116 15.19 -9.87 -3.51
C LYS A 116 16.26 -9.48 -4.55
N TYR A 117 16.09 -9.89 -5.81
CA TYR A 117 17.11 -9.77 -6.86
C TYR A 117 16.51 -9.19 -8.14
N ASP A 118 17.27 -8.31 -8.82
CA ASP A 118 17.04 -7.98 -10.23
C ASP A 118 17.19 -9.27 -11.05
N PHE A 119 16.11 -9.71 -11.68
CA PHE A 119 16.23 -10.58 -12.86
C PHE A 119 16.77 -9.71 -14.01
N ALA A 120 18.05 -9.33 -13.93
CA ALA A 120 18.77 -8.91 -15.11
C ALA A 120 18.78 -10.13 -16.04
N PHE A 121 18.00 -10.11 -17.10
CA PHE A 121 18.23 -10.97 -18.25
C PHE A 121 19.65 -10.67 -18.73
N GLN A 122 20.63 -11.45 -18.27
CA GLN A 122 21.86 -11.62 -19.02
C GLN A 122 21.44 -12.26 -20.33
N GLN A 123 21.23 -11.43 -21.36
CA GLN A 123 21.25 -11.92 -22.73
C GLN A 123 22.63 -12.54 -22.93
N TYR A 124 22.70 -13.87 -22.87
CA TYR A 124 23.80 -14.61 -23.43
C TYR A 124 23.78 -14.34 -24.93
N VAL A 125 24.59 -13.38 -25.37
CA VAL A 125 24.99 -13.30 -26.78
C VAL A 125 25.88 -14.52 -27.01
N VAL A 126 25.30 -15.55 -27.61
CA VAL A 126 26.07 -16.67 -28.15
C VAL A 126 26.85 -16.11 -29.34
N HIS A 127 28.18 -16.03 -29.19
CA HIS A 127 29.10 -15.79 -30.29
C HIS A 127 29.36 -17.09 -31.05
#